data_AF-A0A2S8BF21-F1
#
_entry.id   AF-A0A2S8BF21-F1
#
_cell.length_a   1.000
_cell.length_b   1.000
_cell.length_c   1.000
_cell.angle_alpha   90.00
_cell.angle_beta   90.00
_cell.angle_gamma   90.00
#
_symmetry.space_group_name_H-M   'P 1'
#
loop_
_entity.id
_entity.type
_entity.pdbx_description
1 polymer ?
#
loop_
_entity_poly.entity_id
_entity_poly.type
_entity_poly.pdbx_seq_one_letter_code
_entity_poly.pdbx_strand_id
1 'polypeptide(L)'
;MHVTSDDAVALAKEVSALAHAVLLDSRTASRLGGTGQTHDWGISRRIVDALSEQGRHVILAGGLDGTNVAEAIQAVAPYGVDANSRLKGPDGRKDPRACEAFVHAANTSQRD
;
A
#
# COMPACT_ATOMS: atom_id res chain seq x y z
N MET A 1 -9.02 0.82 3.51
CA MET A 1 -9.28 -0.02 4.70
C MET A 1 -7.95 -0.35 5.38
N HIS A 2 -7.98 -0.66 6.67
CA HIS A 2 -6.78 -1.06 7.41
C HIS A 2 -6.58 -2.58 7.38
N VAL A 3 -5.34 -3.00 7.25
CA VAL A 3 -4.96 -4.42 7.29
C VAL A 3 -4.41 -4.75 8.67
N THR A 4 -5.19 -5.47 9.48
CA THR A 4 -4.86 -5.76 10.89
C THR A 4 -4.84 -7.24 11.24
N SER A 5 -5.57 -8.07 10.50
CA SER A 5 -5.69 -9.53 10.70
C SER A 5 -6.19 -10.18 9.41
N ASP A 6 -6.27 -11.52 9.40
CA ASP A 6 -6.83 -12.30 8.29
C ASP A 6 -8.29 -11.92 7.94
N ASP A 7 -9.06 -11.40 8.90
CA ASP A 7 -10.43 -10.93 8.67
C ASP A 7 -10.50 -9.78 7.65
N ALA A 8 -9.38 -9.08 7.42
CA ALA A 8 -9.27 -8.04 6.41
C ALA A 8 -9.58 -8.56 5.00
N VAL A 9 -9.38 -9.85 4.72
CA VAL A 9 -9.70 -10.44 3.41
C VAL A 9 -11.21 -10.46 3.17
N ALA A 10 -11.99 -10.87 4.17
CA ALA A 10 -13.45 -10.90 4.07
C ALA A 10 -14.00 -9.47 3.91
N LEU A 11 -13.53 -8.55 4.75
CA LEU A 11 -13.92 -7.14 4.67
C LEU A 11 -13.56 -6.53 3.32
N ALA A 12 -12.40 -6.86 2.74
CA ALA A 12 -11.99 -6.36 1.43
C ALA A 12 -12.99 -6.78 0.33
N LYS A 13 -13.47 -8.03 0.36
CA LYS A 13 -14.49 -8.53 -0.58
C LYS A 13 -15.83 -7.81 -0.44
N GLU A 14 -16.23 -7.50 0.78
CA GLU A 14 -17.49 -6.79 1.03
C GLU A 14 -17.43 -5.35 0.51
N VAL A 15 -16.35 -4.62 0.81
CA VAL A 15 -16.22 -3.21 0.42
C VAL A 15 -15.86 -3.03 -1.06
N SER A 16 -15.24 -4.02 -1.70
CA SER A 16 -14.85 -3.93 -3.12
C SER A 16 -16.06 -3.77 -4.05
N ALA A 17 -17.23 -4.26 -3.66
CA ALA A 17 -18.48 -4.09 -4.40
C ALA A 17 -18.90 -2.62 -4.53
N LEU A 18 -18.44 -1.76 -3.61
CA LEU A 18 -18.83 -0.35 -3.50
C LEU A 18 -17.82 0.62 -4.13
N ALA A 19 -16.68 0.12 -4.64
CA ALA A 19 -15.58 0.96 -5.13
C ALA A 19 -14.87 0.37 -6.35
N HIS A 20 -14.25 1.22 -7.17
CA HIS A 20 -13.42 0.79 -8.30
C HIS A 20 -12.08 0.17 -7.85
N ALA A 21 -11.57 0.60 -6.70
CA ALA A 21 -10.36 0.06 -6.11
C ALA A 21 -10.46 0.11 -4.58
N VAL A 22 -9.73 -0.79 -3.91
CA VAL A 22 -9.60 -0.83 -2.46
C VAL A 22 -8.18 -0.39 -2.08
N LEU A 23 -8.07 0.69 -1.31
CA LEU A 23 -6.78 1.12 -0.75
C LEU A 23 -6.52 0.39 0.57
N LEU A 24 -5.37 -0.26 0.69
CA LEU A 24 -4.91 -0.96 1.90
C LEU A 24 -3.89 -0.09 2.62
N ASP A 25 -4.18 0.32 3.84
CA ASP A 25 -3.28 1.16 4.64
C ASP A 25 -2.81 0.43 5.90
N SER A 26 -1.57 0.71 6.31
CA SER A 26 -0.96 0.10 7.50
C SER A 26 -1.49 0.78 8.77
N ARG A 27 -1.68 -0.01 9.83
CA ARG A 27 -2.00 0.49 11.17
C ARG A 27 -1.09 -0.19 12.18
N THR A 28 -0.46 0.59 13.06
CA THR A 28 0.12 0.05 14.30
C THR A 28 -0.84 0.31 15.47
N ALA A 29 -0.80 -0.55 16.49
CA ALA A 29 -1.77 -0.59 17.60
C ALA A 29 -2.02 0.77 18.30
N SER A 30 -1.06 1.70 18.22
CA SER A 30 -1.08 2.99 18.90
C SER A 30 -1.55 4.20 18.05
N ARG A 31 -1.88 4.06 16.75
CA ARG A 31 -2.37 5.20 15.95
C ARG A 31 -3.20 4.80 14.72
N LEU A 32 -4.23 5.59 14.41
CA LEU A 32 -4.94 5.57 13.11
C LEU A 32 -4.04 6.23 12.04
N GLY A 33 -3.37 5.42 11.20
CA GLY A 33 -2.57 5.87 10.06
C GLY A 33 -1.25 6.60 10.40
N GLY A 34 -0.32 6.65 9.44
CA GLY A 34 0.83 7.57 9.44
C GLY A 34 2.08 7.19 10.25
N THR A 35 2.30 5.91 10.60
CA THR A 35 3.41 5.51 11.50
C THR A 35 4.72 5.10 10.81
N GLY A 36 4.73 4.95 9.48
CA GLY A 36 5.94 4.59 8.74
C GLY A 36 6.32 3.10 8.79
N GLN A 37 5.53 2.26 9.47
CA GLN A 37 5.75 0.81 9.53
C GLN A 37 4.87 0.08 8.51
N THR A 38 5.44 -0.95 7.87
CA THR A 38 4.76 -1.84 6.94
C THR A 38 3.97 -2.89 7.72
N HIS A 39 2.72 -3.15 7.34
CA HIS A 39 1.95 -4.30 7.86
C HIS A 39 2.32 -5.58 7.11
N ASP A 40 1.78 -6.71 7.53
CA ASP A 40 2.02 -8.00 6.89
C ASP A 40 1.56 -7.97 5.41
N TRP A 41 2.55 -7.92 4.52
CA TRP A 41 2.35 -7.92 3.07
C TRP A 41 1.76 -9.25 2.56
N GLY A 42 1.90 -10.35 3.31
CA GLY A 42 1.25 -11.62 3.00
C GLY A 42 -0.28 -11.53 3.05
N ILE A 43 -0.83 -10.80 4.04
CA ILE A 43 -2.28 -10.53 4.10
C ILE A 43 -2.69 -9.65 2.91
N SER A 44 -1.89 -8.63 2.59
CA SER A 44 -2.17 -7.75 1.45
C SER A 44 -2.17 -8.49 0.12
N ARG A 45 -1.22 -9.41 -0.06
CA ARG A 45 -1.15 -10.28 -1.23
C ARG A 45 -2.41 -11.13 -1.37
N ARG A 46 -2.85 -11.77 -0.27
CA ARG A 46 -4.12 -12.54 -0.25
C ARG A 46 -5.33 -11.68 -0.61
N ILE A 47 -5.35 -10.41 -0.20
CA ILE A 47 -6.41 -9.47 -0.60
C ILE A 47 -6.34 -9.17 -2.11
N VAL A 48 -5.14 -8.91 -2.65
CA VAL A 48 -4.95 -8.71 -4.10
C VAL A 48 -5.47 -9.91 -4.88
N ASP A 49 -5.05 -11.12 -4.53
CA ASP A 49 -5.48 -12.34 -5.20
C ASP A 49 -7.01 -12.48 -5.14
N ALA A 50 -7.61 -12.34 -3.95
CA ALA A 50 -9.05 -12.43 -3.75
C ALA A 50 -9.88 -11.37 -4.51
N LEU A 51 -9.36 -10.16 -4.70
CA LEU A 51 -10.05 -9.08 -5.41
C LEU A 51 -9.81 -9.14 -6.92
N SER A 52 -8.66 -9.68 -7.36
CA SER A 52 -8.38 -9.91 -8.78
C SER A 52 -9.39 -10.86 -9.41
N GLU A 53 -9.82 -11.90 -8.68
CA GLU A 53 -10.88 -12.83 -9.08
C GLU A 53 -12.22 -12.13 -9.36
N GLN A 54 -12.45 -10.97 -8.72
CA GLN A 54 -13.65 -10.15 -8.87
C GLN A 54 -13.46 -8.99 -9.86
N GLY A 55 -12.30 -8.90 -10.54
CA GLY A 55 -11.97 -7.78 -11.42
C GLY A 55 -11.79 -6.45 -10.68
N ARG A 56 -11.42 -6.48 -9.40
CA ARG A 56 -11.25 -5.28 -8.55
C ARG A 56 -9.76 -4.99 -8.31
N HIS A 57 -9.42 -3.70 -8.26
CA HIS A 57 -8.06 -3.24 -8.08
C HIS A 57 -7.71 -2.95 -6.63
N VAL A 58 -6.43 -3.05 -6.30
CA VAL A 58 -5.88 -2.77 -4.98
C VAL A 58 -4.79 -1.72 -5.07
N ILE A 59 -4.87 -0.70 -4.22
CA ILE A 59 -3.80 0.28 -4.03
C ILE A 59 -3.14 0.00 -2.68
N LEU A 60 -1.84 -0.24 -2.66
CA LEU A 60 -1.09 -0.48 -1.43
C LEU A 60 -0.54 0.84 -0.88
N ALA A 61 -0.86 1.14 0.37
CA ALA A 61 -0.37 2.28 1.13
C ALA A 61 0.25 1.81 2.46
N GLY A 62 0.62 2.77 3.31
CA GLY A 62 1.09 2.48 4.66
C GLY A 62 2.60 2.35 4.78
N GLY A 63 3.26 3.46 5.10
CA GLY A 63 4.70 3.46 5.41
C GLY A 63 5.62 3.14 4.23
N LEU A 64 5.17 3.40 3.00
CA LEU A 64 6.00 3.24 1.80
C LEU A 64 6.88 4.46 1.53
N ASP A 65 8.09 4.23 1.03
CA ASP A 65 9.02 5.20 0.46
C ASP A 65 9.98 4.57 -0.56
N GLY A 66 10.95 5.34 -1.05
CA GLY A 66 11.91 4.86 -2.04
C GLY A 66 12.79 3.69 -1.60
N THR A 67 12.85 3.35 -0.30
CA THR A 67 13.69 2.24 0.17
C THR A 67 12.94 0.92 0.23
N ASN A 68 11.60 0.91 0.23
CA ASN A 68 10.81 -0.32 0.39
C ASN A 68 9.72 -0.54 -0.67
N VAL A 69 9.37 0.48 -1.48
CA VAL A 69 8.26 0.38 -2.43
C VAL A 69 8.46 -0.72 -3.47
N ALA A 70 9.70 -0.92 -3.93
CA ALA A 70 10.01 -1.95 -4.93
C ALA A 70 9.74 -3.37 -4.39
N GLU A 71 10.16 -3.64 -3.14
CA GLU A 71 9.92 -4.91 -2.46
C GLU A 71 8.42 -5.11 -2.19
N ALA A 72 7.72 -4.03 -1.77
CA ALA A 72 6.29 -4.04 -1.53
C ALA A 72 5.51 -4.42 -2.80
N ILE A 73 5.88 -3.83 -3.94
CA ILE A 73 5.28 -4.15 -5.24
C ILE A 73 5.52 -5.61 -5.61
N GLN A 74 6.75 -6.13 -5.43
CA GLN A 74 7.06 -7.52 -5.74
C GLN A 74 6.31 -8.52 -4.84
N ALA A 75 6.19 -8.22 -3.55
CA ALA A 75 5.52 -9.09 -2.58
C ALA A 75 4.00 -9.08 -2.75
N VAL A 76 3.40 -7.90 -2.94
CA VAL A 76 1.94 -7.71 -2.91
C VAL A 76 1.32 -7.77 -4.30
N ALA A 77 2.06 -7.41 -5.35
CA ALA A 77 1.56 -7.22 -6.72
C ALA A 77 0.32 -6.31 -6.81
N PRO A 78 0.30 -5.13 -6.18
CA PRO A 78 -0.85 -4.24 -6.21
C PRO A 78 -1.02 -3.59 -7.58
N TYR A 79 -2.22 -3.09 -7.86
CA TYR A 79 -2.48 -2.27 -9.06
C TYR A 79 -1.76 -0.91 -9.00
N GLY A 80 -1.62 -0.36 -7.79
CA GLY A 80 -0.90 0.89 -7.57
C GLY A 80 -0.36 1.00 -6.15
N VAL A 81 0.49 2.00 -5.92
CA VAL A 81 1.05 2.31 -4.60
C VAL A 81 0.76 3.77 -4.22
N ASP A 82 0.54 4.01 -2.93
CA ASP A 82 0.34 5.35 -2.35
C ASP A 82 1.31 5.59 -1.20
N ALA A 83 1.85 6.81 -1.12
CA ALA A 83 2.81 7.20 -0.09
C ALA A 83 2.63 8.65 0.35
N ASN A 84 2.58 8.85 1.68
CA ASN A 84 2.39 10.17 2.27
C ASN A 84 3.53 10.63 3.17
N SER A 85 3.55 10.16 4.43
CA SER A 85 4.36 10.74 5.50
C SER A 85 5.87 10.57 5.30
N ARG A 86 6.32 9.43 4.76
CA ARG A 86 7.75 9.17 4.51
C ARG A 86 8.32 9.95 3.32
N LEU A 87 7.47 10.65 2.56
CA LEU A 87 7.90 11.53 1.47
C LEU A 87 7.95 13.00 1.88
N LYS A 88 7.86 13.29 3.19
CA LYS A 88 7.89 14.66 3.72
C LYS A 88 9.27 15.01 4.28
N GLY A 89 9.69 16.25 4.07
CA GLY A 89 10.88 16.82 4.69
C GLY A 89 10.62 17.30 6.12
N PRO A 90 11.64 17.87 6.79
CA PRO A 90 11.55 18.33 8.18
C PRO A 90 10.49 19.42 8.43
N ASP A 91 10.12 20.16 7.39
CA ASP A 91 9.10 21.22 7.42
C ASP A 91 7.66 20.68 7.25
N GLY A 92 7.50 19.36 7.09
CA GLY A 92 6.22 18.69 6.89
C GLY A 92 5.66 18.81 5.47
N ARG A 93 6.35 19.49 4.55
CA ARG A 93 6.02 19.54 3.12
C ARG A 93 6.63 18.33 2.41
N LYS A 94 6.15 18.02 1.21
CA LYS A 94 6.75 16.95 0.38
C LYS A 94 8.19 17.32 0.02
N ASP A 95 9.12 16.40 0.25
CA ASP A 95 10.50 16.52 -0.21
C ASP A 95 10.57 16.03 -1.67
N PRO A 96 10.90 16.89 -2.64
CA PRO A 96 11.00 16.49 -4.05
C PRO A 96 11.93 15.30 -4.28
N ARG A 97 13.05 15.21 -3.55
CA ARG A 97 14.01 14.11 -3.69
C ARG A 97 13.43 12.80 -3.19
N ALA A 98 12.69 12.82 -2.09
CA ALA A 98 12.02 11.63 -1.57
C ALA A 98 10.92 11.15 -2.52
N CYS A 99 10.15 12.08 -3.10
CA CYS A 99 9.15 11.76 -4.12
C CYS A 99 9.77 11.15 -5.38
N GLU A 100 10.88 11.73 -5.88
CA GLU A 100 11.60 11.22 -7.04
C GLU A 100 12.14 9.81 -6.77
N ALA A 101 12.78 9.59 -5.62
CA ALA A 101 13.27 8.27 -5.23
C ALA A 101 12.14 7.22 -5.14
N PHE A 102 10.99 7.60 -4.58
CA PHE A 102 9.81 6.73 -4.52
C PHE A 102 9.29 6.34 -5.90
N VAL A 103 9.09 7.32 -6.79
CA VAL A 103 8.59 7.06 -8.16
C VAL A 103 9.60 6.23 -8.94
N HIS A 104 10.89 6.55 -8.83
CA HIS A 104 11.94 5.79 -9.49
C HIS A 104 11.95 4.32 -9.04
N ALA A 105 11.98 4.07 -7.73
CA ALA A 105 11.98 2.71 -7.19
C ALA A 105 10.69 1.94 -7.53
N ALA A 106 9.53 2.61 -7.55
CA ALA A 106 8.27 1.99 -7.95
C ALA A 106 8.29 1.56 -9.42
N ASN A 107 8.78 2.41 -10.32
CA ASN A 107 8.78 2.13 -11.76
C ASN A 107 9.82 1.08 -12.15
N THR A 108 10.99 1.04 -11.51
CA THR A 108 12.01 0.01 -11.80
C THR A 108 11.64 -1.38 -11.26
N SER A 109 10.63 -1.46 -10.39
CA SER A 109 10.13 -2.72 -9.84
C SER A 109 9.04 -3.39 -10.69
N GLN A 110 8.48 -2.67 -11.67
CA GLN A 110 7.51 -3.24 -12.62
C GLN A 110 8.26 -4.11 -13.62
N ARG A 111 7.83 -5.37 -13.77
CA ARG A 111 8.27 -6.24 -14.87
C ARG A 111 7.28 -6.10 -16.02
N ASP A 112 7.82 -6.15 -17.24
CA ASP A 112 7.09 -6.18 -18.51
C ASP A 112 6.00 -7.27 -18.57
#